data_AF-A0A925X3Y6-F1
#
_entry.id   AF-A0A925X3Y6-F1
#
_cell.length_a   1.000
_cell.length_b   1.000
_cell.length_c   1.000
_cell.angle_alpha   90.00
_cell.angle_beta   90.00
_cell.angle_gamma   90.00
#
_symmetry.space_group_name_H-M   'P 1'
#
loop_
_entity.id
_entity.type
_entity.pdbx_description
1 polymer ?
#
loop_
_entity_poly.entity_id
_entity_poly.type
_entity_poly.pdbx_seq_one_letter_code
_entity_poly.pdbx_strand_id
1 'polypeptide(L)'
;MPVFVSQNIPWFIAGLIVVVGLFFYGFKDVRRFSLKRVWAISGVNFAESIRRRVLWITPLAILGVIVVSQLQHPVDEQDAIRQTTKFALFASGLLVTVTAIILACTNLPREIESRVIYTVVTKPTTRLEIVVGKILGFARVSATILIIMGVFTYGYLKIREYNLRGFINDRLQSNAVDQPSRPTLEHYQKAGLLTARVYENA
;
A
#
# COMPACT_ATOMS: atom_id res chain seq x y z
N MET A 1 42.86 -20.44 -24.93
CA MET A 1 42.14 -19.61 -23.95
C MET A 1 42.23 -18.16 -24.42
N PRO A 2 41.13 -17.38 -24.43
CA PRO A 2 41.14 -16.02 -24.95
C PRO A 2 42.09 -15.11 -24.14
N VAL A 3 42.92 -14.32 -24.83
CA VAL A 3 44.01 -13.47 -24.27
C VAL A 3 43.53 -12.47 -23.22
N PHE A 4 42.24 -12.08 -23.27
CA PHE A 4 41.60 -11.21 -22.28
C PHE A 4 41.57 -11.81 -20.86
N VAL A 5 41.52 -13.14 -20.75
CA VAL A 5 41.43 -13.81 -19.45
C VAL A 5 42.79 -13.82 -18.76
N SER A 6 43.88 -14.15 -19.47
CA SER A 6 45.21 -14.28 -18.85
C SER A 6 45.75 -12.97 -18.25
N GLN A 7 45.40 -11.82 -18.83
CA GLN A 7 45.86 -10.51 -18.36
C GLN A 7 45.06 -9.99 -17.15
N ASN A 8 43.79 -10.40 -17.02
CA ASN A 8 42.86 -9.92 -15.98
C ASN A 8 42.64 -10.91 -14.82
N ILE A 9 43.20 -12.13 -14.88
CA ILE A 9 43.17 -13.12 -13.79
C ILE A 9 43.44 -12.54 -12.39
N PRO A 10 44.49 -11.71 -12.15
CA PRO A 10 44.75 -11.19 -10.80
C PRO A 10 43.64 -10.26 -10.30
N TRP A 11 42.99 -9.50 -11.20
CA TRP A 11 41.85 -8.63 -10.85
C TRP A 11 40.59 -9.44 -10.52
N PHE A 12 40.35 -10.55 -11.23
CA PHE A 12 39.26 -11.48 -10.93
C PHE A 12 39.46 -12.18 -9.57
N ILE A 13 40.69 -12.62 -9.26
CA ILE A 13 41.01 -13.25 -7.99
C ILE A 13 40.84 -12.26 -6.83
N ALA A 14 41.32 -11.01 -6.99
CA ALA A 14 41.14 -9.97 -5.99
C ALA A 14 39.64 -9.64 -5.76
N GLY A 15 38.87 -9.51 -6.85
CA GLY A 15 37.42 -9.31 -6.76
C GLY A 15 36.70 -10.46 -6.05
N LEU A 16 37.08 -11.71 -6.34
CA LEU A 16 36.49 -12.89 -5.73
C LEU A 16 36.83 -12.98 -4.23
N ILE A 17 38.07 -12.64 -3.83
CA ILE A 17 38.47 -12.59 -2.41
C ILE A 17 37.69 -11.50 -1.65
N VAL A 18 37.51 -10.33 -2.25
CA VAL A 18 36.71 -9.25 -1.62
C VAL A 18 35.25 -9.67 -1.48
N VAL A 19 34.66 -10.26 -2.52
CA VAL A 19 33.27 -10.75 -2.49
C VAL A 19 33.10 -11.86 -1.45
N VAL A 20 34.00 -12.84 -1.42
CA VAL A 20 33.98 -13.96 -0.46
C VAL A 20 34.24 -13.46 0.96
N GLY A 21 35.19 -12.55 1.16
CA GLY A 21 35.47 -11.94 2.47
C GLY A 21 34.28 -11.13 3.00
N LEU A 22 33.67 -10.32 2.14
CA LEU A 22 32.44 -9.58 2.47
C LEU A 22 31.28 -10.53 2.78
N PHE A 23 31.16 -11.61 2.01
CA PHE A 23 30.12 -12.62 2.19
C PHE A 23 30.32 -13.39 3.51
N PHE A 24 31.51 -13.88 3.82
CA PHE A 24 31.78 -14.61 5.08
C PHE A 24 31.67 -13.72 6.32
N TYR A 25 32.14 -12.47 6.24
CA TYR A 25 32.01 -11.51 7.33
C TYR A 25 30.53 -11.12 7.55
N GLY A 26 29.79 -10.85 6.47
CA GLY A 26 28.35 -10.61 6.53
C GLY A 26 27.55 -11.83 7.00
N PHE A 27 27.93 -13.04 6.59
CA PHE A 27 27.24 -14.28 6.94
C PHE A 27 27.34 -14.62 8.43
N LYS A 28 28.46 -14.28 9.09
CA LYS A 28 28.57 -14.37 10.55
C LYS A 28 27.60 -13.41 11.26
N ASP A 29 27.36 -12.23 10.69
CA ASP A 29 26.42 -11.25 11.22
C ASP A 29 24.95 -11.71 11.02
N VAL A 30 24.65 -12.31 9.86
CA VAL A 30 23.34 -12.93 9.57
C VAL A 30 23.03 -14.10 10.53
N ARG A 31 24.04 -14.91 10.90
CA ARG A 31 23.83 -16.05 11.81
C ARG A 31 23.45 -15.66 13.25
N ARG A 32 23.67 -14.42 13.68
CA ARG A 32 23.24 -13.94 15.01
C ARG A 32 21.86 -13.25 15.00
N PHE A 33 21.17 -13.27 13.87
CA PHE A 33 19.87 -12.63 13.68
C PHE A 33 18.77 -13.24 14.56
N SER A 34 18.13 -12.42 15.39
CA SER A 34 17.00 -12.80 16.23
C SER A 34 15.71 -12.11 15.79
N LEU A 35 14.76 -12.90 15.28
CA LEU A 35 13.42 -12.43 14.90
C LEU A 35 12.67 -11.72 16.05
N LYS A 36 12.88 -12.13 17.30
CA LYS A 36 12.26 -11.49 18.47
C LYS A 36 12.73 -10.05 18.65
N ARG A 37 14.03 -9.78 18.46
CA ARG A 37 14.60 -8.43 18.57
C ARG A 37 14.11 -7.54 17.43
N VAL A 38 14.11 -8.08 16.22
CA VAL A 38 13.58 -7.41 15.02
C VAL A 38 12.12 -7.00 15.22
N TRP A 39 11.30 -7.90 15.77
CA TRP A 39 9.90 -7.62 16.04
C TRP A 39 9.73 -6.53 17.10
N ALA A 40 10.52 -6.56 18.19
CA ALA A 40 10.51 -5.52 19.21
C ALA A 40 10.90 -4.14 18.64
N ILE A 41 11.97 -4.07 17.83
CA ILE A 41 12.40 -2.84 17.15
C ILE A 41 11.29 -2.32 16.22
N SER A 42 10.66 -3.22 15.45
CA SER A 42 9.54 -2.85 14.57
C SER A 42 8.34 -2.30 15.35
N GLY A 43 8.06 -2.85 16.54
CA GLY A 43 6.97 -2.42 17.40
C GLY A 43 7.18 -1.01 17.96
N VAL A 44 8.41 -0.68 18.34
CA VAL A 44 8.79 0.68 18.77
C VAL A 44 8.59 1.67 17.63
N ASN A 45 9.07 1.35 16.42
CA ASN A 45 8.90 2.20 15.23
C ASN A 45 7.41 2.41 14.88
N PHE A 46 6.60 1.36 15.01
CA PHE A 46 5.16 1.42 14.76
C PHE A 46 4.46 2.34 15.78
N ALA A 47 4.77 2.19 17.07
CA ALA A 47 4.23 3.05 18.13
C ALA A 47 4.66 4.51 17.94
N GLU A 48 5.91 4.75 17.55
CA GLU A 48 6.37 6.10 17.24
C GLU A 48 5.62 6.71 16.05
N SER A 49 5.42 5.94 14.98
CA SER A 49 4.66 6.40 13.81
C SER A 49 3.21 6.78 14.16
N ILE A 50 2.58 6.01 15.05
CA ILE A 50 1.25 6.34 15.58
C ILE A 50 1.29 7.64 16.38
N ARG A 51 2.26 7.78 17.29
CA ARG A 51 2.40 8.99 18.13
C ARG A 51 2.64 10.25 17.30
N ARG A 52 3.36 10.13 16.18
CA ARG A 52 3.59 11.24 15.23
C ARG A 52 2.37 11.59 14.38
N ARG A 53 1.20 11.02 14.67
CA ARG A 53 -0.06 11.33 13.98
C ARG A 53 -0.02 11.02 12.47
N VAL A 54 0.85 10.12 12.03
CA VAL A 54 0.93 9.71 10.61
C VAL A 54 -0.41 9.15 10.12
N LEU A 55 -1.15 8.46 11.00
CA LEU A 55 -2.49 7.94 10.70
C LEU A 55 -3.53 9.03 10.42
N TRP A 56 -3.28 10.30 10.74
CA TRP A 56 -4.20 11.40 10.42
C TRP A 56 -4.27 11.73 8.92
N ILE A 57 -3.30 11.25 8.12
CA ILE A 57 -3.36 11.35 6.65
C ILE A 57 -4.50 10.47 6.11
N THR A 58 -4.83 9.37 6.78
CA THR A 58 -5.87 8.42 6.35
C THR A 58 -7.30 9.02 6.35
N PRO A 59 -7.80 9.70 7.40
CA PRO A 59 -9.12 10.34 7.34
C PRO A 59 -9.18 11.51 6.35
N LEU A 60 -8.10 12.29 6.18
CA LEU A 60 -8.02 13.34 5.16
C LEU A 60 -8.23 12.76 3.75
N ALA A 61 -7.59 11.64 3.49
CA ALA A 61 -7.70 10.92 2.24
C ALA A 61 -9.10 10.34 1.98
N ILE A 62 -9.69 9.74 3.02
CA ILE A 62 -11.07 9.25 2.99
C ILE A 62 -12.01 10.39 2.58
N LEU A 63 -11.85 11.57 3.18
CA LEU A 63 -12.65 12.74 2.85
C LEU A 63 -12.46 13.14 1.38
N GLY A 64 -11.24 13.11 0.86
CA GLY A 64 -10.96 13.35 -0.55
C GLY A 64 -11.69 12.38 -1.49
N VAL A 65 -11.72 11.08 -1.16
CA VAL A 65 -12.45 10.06 -1.94
C VAL A 65 -13.96 10.33 -1.92
N ILE A 66 -14.52 10.71 -0.76
CA ILE A 66 -15.95 11.04 -0.64
C ILE A 66 -16.29 12.24 -1.53
N VAL A 67 -15.51 13.33 -1.45
CA VAL A 67 -15.75 14.55 -2.25
C VAL A 67 -15.74 14.22 -3.75
N VAL A 68 -14.73 13.50 -4.23
CA VAL A 68 -14.66 13.12 -5.64
C VAL A 68 -15.82 12.21 -6.04
N SER A 69 -16.23 11.30 -5.16
CA SER A 69 -17.39 10.44 -5.40
C SER A 69 -18.70 11.21 -5.51
N GLN A 70 -18.85 12.36 -4.84
CA GLN A 70 -20.05 13.21 -4.92
C GLN A 70 -20.05 14.10 -6.17
N LEU A 71 -18.87 14.47 -6.67
CA LEU A 71 -18.74 15.31 -7.87
C LEU A 71 -18.91 14.52 -9.18
N GLN A 72 -18.86 13.19 -9.12
CA GLN A 72 -19.15 12.33 -10.26
C GLN A 72 -20.64 12.37 -10.58
N HIS A 73 -21.01 12.90 -11.75
CA HIS A 73 -22.33 12.78 -12.37
C HIS A 73 -22.26 11.78 -13.54
N PRO A 74 -22.25 10.47 -13.28
CA PRO A 74 -22.18 9.46 -14.32
C PRO A 74 -23.56 9.25 -14.97
N VAL A 75 -23.52 8.93 -16.27
CA VAL A 75 -24.70 8.68 -17.11
C VAL A 75 -25.33 7.31 -16.82
N ASP A 76 -24.54 6.35 -16.30
CA ASP A 76 -24.99 5.01 -15.88
C ASP A 76 -24.53 4.69 -14.44
N GLU A 77 -25.41 4.06 -13.65
CA GLU A 77 -25.20 3.80 -12.22
C GLU A 77 -24.09 2.78 -11.95
N GLN A 78 -23.87 1.84 -12.87
CA GLN A 78 -22.82 0.84 -12.75
C GLN A 78 -21.43 1.43 -13.02
N ASP A 79 -21.34 2.32 -13.99
CA ASP A 79 -20.09 3.03 -14.31
C ASP A 79 -19.68 3.97 -13.18
N ALA A 80 -20.66 4.54 -12.45
CA ALA A 80 -20.43 5.30 -11.21
C ALA A 80 -19.62 4.52 -10.19
N ILE A 81 -20.06 3.30 -9.90
CA ILE A 81 -19.48 2.42 -8.88
C ILE A 81 -18.08 1.97 -9.29
N ARG A 82 -17.90 1.58 -10.56
CA ARG A 82 -16.58 1.19 -11.10
C ARG A 82 -15.60 2.36 -11.08
N GLN A 83 -16.04 3.55 -11.48
CA GLN A 83 -15.18 4.74 -11.51
C GLN A 83 -14.76 5.16 -10.10
N THR A 84 -15.69 5.16 -9.14
CA THR A 84 -15.37 5.45 -7.73
C THR A 84 -14.41 4.41 -7.15
N THR A 85 -14.58 3.12 -7.47
CA THR A 85 -13.66 2.07 -6.99
C THR A 85 -12.25 2.26 -7.55
N LYS A 86 -12.12 2.54 -8.86
CA LYS A 86 -10.82 2.84 -9.49
C LYS A 86 -10.16 4.06 -8.86
N PHE A 87 -10.93 5.13 -8.62
CA PHE A 87 -10.42 6.35 -8.00
C PHE A 87 -9.99 6.11 -6.54
N ALA A 88 -10.78 5.37 -5.75
CA ALA A 88 -10.43 5.03 -4.37
C ALA A 88 -9.14 4.20 -4.29
N LEU A 89 -8.98 3.20 -5.19
CA LEU A 89 -7.75 2.42 -5.29
C LEU A 89 -6.55 3.31 -5.66
N PHE A 90 -6.70 4.18 -6.67
CA PHE A 90 -5.65 5.11 -7.07
C PHE A 90 -5.25 6.05 -5.93
N ALA A 91 -6.23 6.67 -5.26
CA ALA A 91 -6.00 7.54 -4.11
C ALA A 91 -5.26 6.79 -2.99
N SER A 92 -5.71 5.58 -2.64
CA SER A 92 -5.07 4.77 -1.60
C SER A 92 -3.60 4.46 -1.90
N GLY A 93 -3.28 4.10 -3.15
CA GLY A 93 -1.90 3.84 -3.59
C GLY A 93 -1.03 5.09 -3.55
N LEU A 94 -1.56 6.22 -4.04
CA LEU A 94 -0.86 7.51 -4.00
C LEU A 94 -0.53 7.91 -2.55
N LEU A 95 -1.48 7.72 -1.63
CA LEU A 95 -1.29 8.10 -0.23
C LEU A 95 -0.31 7.20 0.51
N VAL A 96 -0.36 5.89 0.28
CA VAL A 96 0.64 4.97 0.85
C VAL A 96 2.03 5.37 0.35
N THR A 97 2.16 5.73 -0.93
CA THR A 97 3.42 6.18 -1.53
C THR A 97 3.91 7.48 -0.89
N VAL A 98 3.06 8.51 -0.82
CA VAL A 98 3.40 9.80 -0.20
C VAL A 98 3.77 9.61 1.27
N THR A 99 3.00 8.81 2.00
CA THR A 99 3.29 8.50 3.41
C THR A 99 4.62 7.77 3.56
N ALA A 100 4.92 6.80 2.69
CA ALA A 100 6.19 6.10 2.69
C ALA A 100 7.37 7.05 2.45
N ILE A 101 7.23 8.00 1.51
CA ILE A 101 8.24 9.05 1.25
C ILE A 101 8.43 9.92 2.47
N ILE A 102 7.35 10.42 3.08
CA ILE A 102 7.42 11.28 4.28
C ILE A 102 8.09 10.51 5.43
N LEU A 103 7.73 9.25 5.63
CA LEU A 103 8.35 8.40 6.66
C LEU A 103 9.83 8.20 6.38
N ALA A 104 10.21 7.91 5.14
CA ALA A 104 11.61 7.78 4.76
C ALA A 104 12.37 9.10 5.02
N CYS A 105 11.88 10.22 4.50
CA CYS A 105 12.52 11.54 4.65
C CYS A 105 12.57 12.07 6.08
N THR A 106 11.68 11.63 6.98
CA THR A 106 11.69 12.07 8.39
C THR A 106 12.47 11.13 9.30
N ASN A 107 12.63 9.87 8.92
CA ASN A 107 13.42 8.90 9.67
C ASN A 107 14.89 8.89 9.27
N LEU A 108 15.21 9.11 7.99
CA LEU A 108 16.59 9.16 7.49
C LEU A 108 17.44 10.24 8.20
N PRO A 109 16.98 11.49 8.39
CA PRO A 109 17.75 12.52 9.07
C PRO A 109 17.94 12.20 10.54
N ARG A 110 16.91 11.66 11.21
CA ARG A 110 17.00 11.22 12.61
C ARG A 110 18.01 10.08 12.79
N GLU A 111 18.12 9.19 11.81
CA GLU A 111 19.15 8.15 11.81
C GLU A 111 20.55 8.73 11.67
N ILE A 112 20.73 9.69 10.77
CA ILE A 112 22.01 10.38 10.55
C ILE A 112 22.42 11.19 11.81
N GLU A 113 21.47 11.93 12.38
CA GLU A 113 21.67 12.79 13.56
C GLU A 113 21.98 11.99 14.82
N SER A 114 21.43 10.77 14.94
CA SER A 114 21.71 9.86 16.06
C SER A 114 23.14 9.31 16.12
N ARG A 115 24.03 9.68 15.18
CA ARG A 115 25.43 9.19 15.08
C ARG A 115 25.56 7.67 15.31
N VAL A 116 24.61 6.88 14.81
CA VAL A 116 24.65 5.41 14.84
C VAL A 116 25.88 4.85 14.09
N ILE A 117 26.56 5.64 13.27
CA ILE A 117 27.84 5.25 12.67
C ILE A 117 28.93 5.05 13.75
N TYR A 118 28.96 5.84 14.83
CA TYR A 118 30.06 5.82 15.81
C TYR A 118 29.79 4.96 17.06
N THR A 119 28.53 4.66 17.41
CA THR A 119 28.18 3.90 18.63
C THR A 119 27.73 2.45 18.38
N VAL A 120 27.55 2.03 17.13
CA VAL A 120 27.20 0.64 16.78
C VAL A 120 28.34 -0.36 17.05
N VAL A 121 29.55 0.13 17.33
CA VAL A 121 30.69 -0.75 17.68
C VAL A 121 30.54 -1.33 19.10
N THR A 122 29.72 -0.75 19.99
CA THR A 122 29.71 -1.12 21.42
C THR A 122 28.50 -1.92 21.90
N LYS A 123 27.43 -2.07 21.11
CA LYS A 123 26.25 -2.87 21.50
C LYS A 123 26.10 -4.16 20.67
N PRO A 124 25.79 -5.32 21.28
CA PRO A 124 25.70 -6.62 20.63
C PRO A 124 24.35 -6.79 19.89
N THR A 125 24.03 -5.84 19.01
CA THR A 125 22.90 -5.87 18.08
C THR A 125 23.45 -5.71 16.68
N THR A 126 23.17 -6.68 15.82
CA THR A 126 23.72 -6.70 14.46
C THR A 126 23.11 -5.55 13.65
N ARG A 127 23.89 -4.92 12.75
CA ARG A 127 23.40 -3.79 11.93
C ARG A 127 22.17 -4.19 11.12
N LEU A 128 22.13 -5.45 10.68
CA LEU A 128 21.04 -6.03 9.90
C LEU A 128 19.72 -6.11 10.69
N GLU A 129 19.74 -6.46 11.98
CA GLU A 129 18.52 -6.51 12.81
C GLU A 129 17.82 -5.15 12.91
N ILE A 130 18.60 -4.07 13.00
CA ILE A 130 18.07 -2.70 13.07
C ILE A 130 17.43 -2.33 11.73
N VAL A 131 18.14 -2.51 10.63
CA VAL A 131 17.65 -2.18 9.28
C VAL A 131 16.38 -2.97 8.97
N VAL A 132 16.39 -4.29 9.17
CA VAL A 132 15.22 -5.15 8.92
C VAL A 132 14.05 -4.80 9.85
N GLY A 133 14.33 -4.54 11.14
CA GLY A 133 13.30 -4.13 12.10
C GLY A 133 12.61 -2.83 11.70
N LYS A 134 13.37 -1.86 11.16
CA LYS A 134 12.82 -0.60 10.68
C LYS A 134 12.02 -0.74 9.40
N ILE A 135 12.52 -1.50 8.42
CA ILE A 135 11.80 -1.81 7.18
C ILE A 135 10.46 -2.49 7.52
N LEU A 136 10.47 -3.48 8.40
CA LEU A 136 9.24 -4.12 8.88
C LEU A 136 8.32 -3.15 9.62
N GLY A 137 8.87 -2.23 10.42
CA GLY A 137 8.10 -1.16 11.07
C GLY A 137 7.34 -0.30 10.06
N PHE A 138 8.03 0.21 9.04
CA PHE A 138 7.40 1.03 7.99
C PHE A 138 6.41 0.22 7.14
N ALA A 139 6.76 -1.00 6.77
CA ALA A 139 5.86 -1.90 6.06
C ALA A 139 4.56 -2.13 6.85
N ARG A 140 4.64 -2.31 8.18
CA ARG A 140 3.46 -2.45 9.05
C ARG A 140 2.61 -1.18 9.10
N VAL A 141 3.22 0.00 9.16
CA VAL A 141 2.49 1.27 9.11
C VAL A 141 1.74 1.40 7.78
N SER A 142 2.43 1.20 6.65
CA SER A 142 1.83 1.28 5.32
C SER A 142 0.73 0.24 5.13
N ALA A 143 0.93 -1.00 5.59
CA ALA A 143 -0.08 -2.04 5.56
C ALA A 143 -1.32 -1.68 6.40
N THR A 144 -1.12 -1.06 7.57
CA THR A 144 -2.22 -0.62 8.44
C THR A 144 -3.06 0.45 7.76
N ILE A 145 -2.42 1.44 7.13
CA ILE A 145 -3.09 2.49 6.35
C ILE A 145 -3.89 1.88 5.19
N LEU A 146 -3.27 0.94 4.47
CA LEU A 146 -3.90 0.26 3.34
C LEU A 146 -5.13 -0.55 3.78
N ILE A 147 -5.05 -1.30 4.88
CA ILE A 147 -6.16 -2.08 5.43
C ILE A 147 -7.31 -1.14 5.85
N ILE A 148 -7.01 -0.07 6.59
CA ILE A 148 -8.04 0.90 7.02
C ILE A 148 -8.73 1.51 5.80
N MET A 149 -7.96 1.92 4.79
CA MET A 149 -8.50 2.50 3.57
C MET A 149 -9.33 1.49 2.76
N GLY A 150 -8.87 0.23 2.69
CA GLY A 150 -9.59 -0.84 2.01
C GLY A 150 -10.94 -1.17 2.67
N VAL A 151 -10.94 -1.32 4.00
CA VAL A 151 -12.17 -1.54 4.78
C VAL A 151 -13.13 -0.36 4.61
N PHE A 152 -12.61 0.87 4.69
CA PHE A 152 -13.43 2.06 4.49
C PHE A 152 -14.04 2.12 3.09
N THR A 153 -13.23 1.90 2.05
CA THR A 153 -13.68 1.94 0.65
C THR A 153 -14.76 0.89 0.40
N TYR A 154 -14.57 -0.34 0.91
CA TYR A 154 -15.56 -1.40 0.81
C TYR A 154 -16.87 -1.04 1.53
N GLY A 155 -16.78 -0.51 2.76
CA GLY A 155 -17.94 -0.06 3.52
C GLY A 155 -18.71 1.07 2.81
N TYR A 156 -17.99 2.07 2.31
CA TYR A 156 -18.54 3.18 1.55
C TYR A 156 -19.29 2.70 0.29
N LEU A 157 -18.67 1.77 -0.46
CA LEU A 157 -19.27 1.22 -1.67
C LEU A 157 -20.55 0.45 -1.38
N LYS A 158 -20.56 -0.34 -0.31
CA LYS A 158 -21.74 -1.11 0.11
C LYS A 158 -22.88 -0.20 0.54
N ILE A 159 -22.58 0.87 1.31
CA ILE A 159 -23.58 1.87 1.71
C ILE A 159 -24.18 2.55 0.49
N ARG A 160 -23.34 2.91 -0.49
CA ARG A 160 -23.80 3.55 -1.72
C ARG A 160 -24.68 2.63 -2.55
N GLU A 161 -24.32 1.36 -2.68
CA GLU A 161 -25.15 0.35 -3.35
C GLU A 161 -26.55 0.23 -2.72
N TYR A 162 -26.64 0.20 -1.38
CA TYR A 162 -27.94 0.15 -0.69
C TYR A 162 -28.81 1.38 -0.99
N ASN A 163 -28.22 2.58 -1.01
CA ASN A 163 -28.94 3.80 -1.35
C ASN A 163 -29.43 3.80 -2.81
N LEU A 164 -28.61 3.31 -3.76
CA LEU A 164 -28.97 3.21 -5.17
C LEU A 164 -30.08 2.18 -5.42
N ARG A 165 -30.03 1.02 -4.76
CA ARG A 165 -31.09 -0.01 -4.85
C ARG A 165 -32.47 0.51 -4.43
N GLY A 166 -32.52 1.39 -3.42
CA GLY A 166 -33.75 2.07 -3.02
C GLY A 166 -34.31 2.97 -4.12
N PHE A 167 -33.45 3.81 -4.72
CA PHE A 167 -33.81 4.68 -5.84
C PHE A 167 -34.29 3.92 -7.08
N ILE A 168 -33.65 2.80 -7.45
CA ILE A 168 -34.03 1.98 -8.59
C ILE A 168 -35.42 1.36 -8.39
N ASN A 169 -35.72 0.85 -7.18
CA ASN A 169 -37.02 0.26 -6.87
C ASN A 169 -38.16 1.30 -6.98
N ASP A 170 -37.94 2.53 -6.50
CA ASP A 170 -38.93 3.61 -6.61
C ASP A 170 -39.16 4.06 -8.06
N ARG A 171 -38.11 4.06 -8.89
CA ARG A 171 -38.20 4.36 -10.33
C ARG A 171 -38.93 3.27 -11.13
N LEU A 172 -38.72 1.99 -10.79
CA LEU A 172 -39.44 0.87 -11.41
C LEU A 172 -40.94 0.89 -11.10
N GLN A 173 -41.33 1.26 -9.87
CA GLN A 173 -42.74 1.34 -9.47
C GLN A 173 -43.46 2.55 -10.08
N SER A 174 -42.77 3.66 -10.30
CA SER A 174 -43.37 4.91 -10.79
C SER A 174 -43.62 4.95 -12.31
N ASN A 175 -43.36 3.87 -13.05
CA ASN A 175 -43.60 3.76 -14.52
C ASN A 175 -42.91 4.84 -15.38
N ALA A 176 -42.06 5.71 -14.80
CA ALA A 176 -41.37 6.82 -15.45
C ALA A 176 -40.05 6.43 -16.14
N VAL A 177 -39.85 5.13 -16.39
CA VAL A 177 -38.65 4.56 -17.01
C VAL A 177 -38.94 4.28 -18.47
N ASP A 178 -38.25 5.00 -19.37
CA ASP A 178 -38.27 4.77 -20.82
C ASP A 178 -38.05 3.28 -21.13
N GLN A 179 -38.84 2.73 -22.06
CA GLN A 179 -38.86 1.30 -22.40
C GLN A 179 -37.48 0.64 -22.70
N PRO A 180 -36.44 1.33 -23.21
CA PRO A 180 -35.14 0.70 -23.48
C PRO A 180 -34.31 0.32 -22.24
N SER A 181 -34.54 0.97 -21.08
CA SER A 181 -33.67 0.82 -19.88
C SER A 181 -34.25 -0.08 -18.79
N ARG A 182 -35.49 -0.57 -18.95
CA ARG A 182 -36.10 -1.54 -18.03
C ARG A 182 -35.37 -2.88 -17.91
N PRO A 183 -34.93 -3.54 -19.02
CA PRO A 183 -34.30 -4.87 -18.90
C PRO A 183 -32.92 -4.80 -18.24
N THR A 184 -32.19 -3.69 -18.38
CA THR A 184 -30.92 -3.47 -17.68
C THR A 184 -31.14 -3.23 -16.19
N LEU A 185 -32.16 -2.45 -15.80
CA LEU A 185 -32.50 -2.20 -14.40
C LEU A 185 -33.00 -3.47 -13.67
N GLU A 186 -33.81 -4.30 -14.31
CA GLU A 186 -34.21 -5.61 -13.75
C GLU A 186 -33.01 -6.56 -13.59
N HIS A 187 -32.04 -6.51 -14.51
CA HIS A 187 -30.80 -7.26 -14.39
C HIS A 187 -29.95 -6.76 -13.20
N TYR A 188 -29.85 -5.44 -13.01
CA TYR A 188 -29.13 -4.84 -11.88
C TYR A 188 -29.77 -5.19 -10.52
N GLN A 189 -31.10 -5.31 -10.46
CA GLN A 189 -31.82 -5.73 -9.26
C GLN A 189 -31.46 -7.17 -8.86
N LYS A 190 -31.40 -8.10 -9.83
CA LYS A 190 -31.17 -9.54 -9.61
C LYS A 190 -29.68 -9.90 -9.47
N ALA A 191 -28.81 -9.31 -10.28
CA ALA A 191 -27.37 -9.63 -10.31
C ALA A 191 -26.55 -8.81 -9.28
N GLY A 192 -27.09 -7.69 -8.80
CA GLY A 192 -26.36 -6.74 -7.96
C GLY A 192 -25.42 -5.85 -8.78
N LEU A 193 -25.39 -4.56 -8.42
CA LEU A 193 -24.67 -3.51 -9.15
C LEU A 193 -23.15 -3.73 -9.21
N LEU A 194 -22.60 -4.56 -8.31
CA LEU A 194 -21.17 -4.89 -8.25
C LEU A 194 -20.76 -6.03 -9.18
N THR A 195 -21.69 -6.91 -9.55
CA THR A 195 -21.43 -8.13 -10.33
C THR A 195 -21.95 -8.04 -11.76
N ALA A 196 -22.86 -7.09 -12.03
CA ALA A 196 -23.37 -6.87 -13.36
C ALA A 196 -22.21 -6.52 -14.33
N ARG A 197 -22.13 -7.29 -15.41
CA ARG A 197 -21.37 -6.90 -16.60
C ARG A 197 -22.34 -6.16 -17.50
N VAL A 198 -21.93 -5.00 -17.99
CA VAL A 198 -22.62 -4.37 -19.13
C VAL A 198 -22.62 -5.41 -20.25
N TYR A 199 -23.82 -5.79 -20.71
CA TYR A 199 -23.96 -6.51 -21.95
C TYR A 199 -23.64 -5.51 -23.07
N GLU A 200 -22.39 -5.51 -23.49
CA GLU A 200 -21.96 -4.87 -24.73
C GLU A 200 -22.43 -5.80 -25.85
N ASN A 201 -23.67 -5.62 -26.29
CA ASN A 201 -24.20 -6.35 -27.43
C ASN A 201 -23.69 -5.68 -28.71
N ALA A 202 -23.09 -6.51 -29.56
CA ALA A 202 -22.99 -6.31 -31.00
C ALA A 202 -24.36 -6.06 -31.65
#